data_AF-A0A661A760-F1
#
_entry.id   AF-A0A661A760-F1
#
_cell.length_a   1.000
_cell.length_b   1.000
_cell.length_c   1.000
_cell.angle_alpha   90.00
_cell.angle_beta   90.00
_cell.angle_gamma   90.00
#
_symmetry.space_group_name_H-M   'P 1'
#
loop_
_entity.id
_entity.type
_entity.pdbx_description
1 polymer ?
#
loop_
_entity_poly.entity_id
_entity_poly.type
_entity_poly.pdbx_seq_one_letter_code
_entity_poly.pdbx_strand_id
1 'polypeptide(L)'
;MMSADLYACLELEPGARRDAVRAAYFKLAKTLHPDRQAGDDAEATERFLEVQHAYEILMDPKLRFEYEETIRKAEEPVTRISKPVPTTGVRRGRTVAGPSEEELRDAERAFQRAEDLLASGRSESALRAMQAVVRVAPRFPRYRSLLGYCLALEGQNLHAARDHCRYAVEAEPFEADHQARMGFVYQQAGLQRTADKCFSESLRIEPHNAIALSHHDLPTSSGGVFGAVKRIFGGS
;
A
#
# COMPACT_ATOMS: atom_id res chain seq x y z
N MET A 1 13.37 -2.16 -30.88
CA MET A 1 12.05 -1.83 -31.45
C MET A 1 11.02 -2.54 -30.60
N MET A 2 10.11 -1.94 -29.86
CA MET A 2 9.78 -0.55 -29.55
C MET A 2 9.33 -0.63 -28.08
N SER A 3 10.23 -0.43 -27.11
CA SER A 3 9.78 -0.20 -25.73
C SER A 3 9.24 1.22 -25.71
N ALA A 4 8.03 1.38 -26.27
CA ALA A 4 7.30 2.64 -26.24
C ALA A 4 7.36 3.14 -24.80
N ASP A 5 7.84 4.36 -24.64
CA ASP A 5 7.95 4.98 -23.34
C ASP A 5 6.52 5.20 -22.83
N LEU A 6 6.03 4.28 -22.00
CA LEU A 6 4.65 4.24 -21.54
C LEU A 6 4.30 5.52 -20.78
N TYR A 7 5.31 6.14 -20.15
CA TYR A 7 5.17 7.45 -19.54
C TYR A 7 4.99 8.54 -20.60
N ALA A 8 5.78 8.51 -21.68
CA ALA A 8 5.61 9.43 -22.80
C ALA A 8 4.26 9.27 -23.52
N CYS A 9 3.72 8.04 -23.65
CA CYS A 9 2.37 7.80 -24.19
C CYS A 9 1.27 8.50 -23.38
N LEU A 10 1.49 8.71 -22.07
CA LEU A 10 0.58 9.44 -21.19
C LEU A 10 0.96 10.92 -20.99
N GLU A 11 1.95 11.43 -21.73
CA GLU A 11 2.51 12.79 -21.54
C GLU A 11 3.03 13.02 -20.10
N LEU A 12 3.65 12.01 -19.51
CA LEU A 12 4.16 12.03 -18.14
C LEU A 12 5.66 11.79 -18.09
N GLU A 13 6.29 12.28 -17.03
CA GLU A 13 7.67 11.98 -16.69
C GLU A 13 7.78 10.59 -16.00
N PRO A 14 8.89 9.87 -16.21
CA PRO A 14 9.17 8.62 -15.49
C PRO A 14 9.08 8.80 -13.97
N GLY A 15 8.39 7.88 -13.29
CA GLY A 15 8.16 7.97 -11.84
C GLY A 15 6.91 8.78 -11.44
N ALA A 16 6.08 9.22 -12.39
CA ALA A 16 4.81 9.87 -12.10
C ALA A 16 3.93 9.04 -11.12
N ARG A 17 3.24 9.74 -10.21
CA ARG A 17 2.36 9.11 -9.21
C ARG A 17 1.12 8.52 -9.88
N ARG A 18 0.54 7.46 -9.29
CA ARG A 18 -0.66 6.78 -9.83
C ARG A 18 -1.83 7.72 -10.11
N ASP A 19 -2.04 8.72 -9.25
CA ASP A 19 -3.08 9.73 -9.45
C ASP A 19 -2.86 10.55 -10.73
N ALA A 20 -1.61 10.84 -11.08
CA ALA A 20 -1.24 11.54 -12.31
C ALA A 20 -1.42 10.66 -13.55
N VAL A 21 -1.03 9.37 -13.46
CA VAL A 21 -1.27 8.35 -14.51
C VAL A 21 -2.77 8.24 -14.81
N ARG A 22 -3.60 8.16 -13.76
CA ARG A 22 -5.05 8.12 -13.90
C ARG A 22 -5.61 9.39 -14.53
N ALA A 23 -5.19 10.56 -14.05
CA ALA A 23 -5.65 11.84 -14.59
C ALA A 23 -5.28 12.03 -16.06
N ALA A 24 -4.06 11.66 -16.46
CA ALA A 24 -3.59 11.72 -17.83
C ALA A 24 -4.40 10.80 -18.76
N TYR A 25 -4.64 9.55 -18.34
CA TYR A 25 -5.47 8.61 -19.10
C TYR A 25 -6.88 9.15 -19.33
N PHE A 26 -7.57 9.67 -18.30
CA PHE A 26 -8.92 10.22 -18.49
C PHE A 26 -8.96 11.42 -19.43
N LYS A 27 -7.93 12.28 -19.37
CA LYS A 27 -7.79 13.43 -20.27
C LYS A 27 -7.62 12.95 -21.72
N LEU A 28 -6.70 12.01 -21.96
CA LEU A 28 -6.37 11.50 -23.29
C LEU A 28 -7.48 10.63 -23.88
N ALA A 29 -8.09 9.75 -23.09
CA ALA A 29 -9.24 8.94 -23.50
C ALA A 29 -10.42 9.83 -23.95
N LYS A 30 -10.64 10.95 -23.26
CA LYS A 30 -11.69 11.91 -23.64
C LYS A 30 -11.38 12.64 -24.95
N THR A 31 -10.11 12.91 -25.25
CA THR A 31 -9.71 13.59 -26.50
C THR A 31 -9.61 12.62 -27.68
N LEU A 32 -9.25 11.37 -27.42
CA LEU A 32 -9.05 10.33 -28.43
C LEU A 32 -10.31 9.51 -28.71
N HIS A 33 -11.43 9.77 -28.02
CA HIS A 33 -12.67 9.02 -28.21
C HIS A 33 -13.27 9.26 -29.61
N PRO A 34 -13.65 8.19 -30.35
CA PRO A 34 -14.15 8.30 -31.73
C PRO A 34 -15.43 9.14 -31.85
N ASP A 35 -16.25 9.24 -30.80
CA ASP A 35 -17.44 10.12 -30.77
C ASP A 35 -17.12 11.63 -30.91
N ARG A 36 -15.88 12.05 -30.60
CA ARG A 36 -15.44 13.45 -30.77
C ARG A 36 -14.65 13.67 -32.05
N GLN A 37 -14.31 12.61 -32.77
CA GLN A 37 -13.51 12.67 -33.98
C GLN A 37 -14.39 12.37 -35.18
N ALA A 38 -14.44 13.32 -36.10
CA ALA A 38 -15.27 13.20 -37.29
C ALA A 38 -14.64 12.18 -38.25
N GLY A 39 -15.01 10.92 -38.10
CA GLY A 39 -14.61 9.84 -39.01
C GLY A 39 -13.65 8.84 -38.39
N ASP A 40 -13.48 7.73 -39.11
CA ASP A 40 -12.67 6.56 -38.79
C ASP A 40 -11.16 6.93 -38.86
N ASP A 41 -10.71 7.70 -37.86
CA ASP A 41 -9.32 8.13 -37.73
C ASP A 41 -8.51 6.97 -37.15
N ALA A 42 -7.84 6.25 -38.05
CA ALA A 42 -7.01 5.10 -37.68
C ALA A 42 -5.87 5.52 -36.73
N GLU A 43 -5.36 6.75 -36.86
CA GLU A 43 -4.26 7.27 -36.04
C GLU A 43 -4.72 7.49 -34.59
N ALA A 44 -5.92 8.01 -34.40
CA ALA A 44 -6.47 8.19 -33.07
C ALA A 44 -6.86 6.88 -32.39
N THR A 45 -7.29 5.89 -33.17
CA THR A 45 -7.56 4.53 -32.68
C THR A 45 -6.25 3.89 -32.21
N GLU A 46 -5.17 4.01 -32.98
CA GLU A 46 -3.84 3.53 -32.61
C GLU A 46 -3.32 4.22 -31.34
N ARG A 47 -3.40 5.55 -31.27
CA ARG A 47 -3.00 6.33 -30.07
C ARG A 47 -3.87 5.99 -28.85
N PHE A 48 -5.15 5.69 -29.05
CA PHE A 48 -6.02 5.25 -27.95
C PHE A 48 -5.59 3.89 -27.40
N LEU A 49 -5.23 2.95 -28.27
CA LEU A 49 -4.71 1.63 -27.87
C LEU A 49 -3.37 1.75 -27.12
N GLU A 50 -2.48 2.63 -27.58
CA GLU A 50 -1.22 2.90 -26.88
C GLU A 50 -1.44 3.51 -25.48
N VAL A 51 -2.32 4.50 -25.38
CA VAL A 51 -2.71 5.13 -24.11
C VAL A 51 -3.36 4.13 -23.16
N GLN A 52 -4.21 3.25 -23.68
CA GLN A 52 -4.82 2.17 -22.90
C GLN A 52 -3.77 1.18 -22.40
N HIS A 53 -2.87 0.73 -23.27
CA HIS A 53 -1.80 -0.20 -22.90
C HIS A 53 -0.86 0.39 -21.84
N ALA A 54 -0.46 1.65 -22.01
CA ALA A 54 0.33 2.38 -21.02
C ALA A 54 -0.40 2.49 -19.67
N TYR A 55 -1.69 2.77 -19.68
CA TYR A 55 -2.49 2.83 -18.46
C TYR A 55 -2.59 1.47 -17.76
N GLU A 56 -2.83 0.38 -18.49
CA GLU A 56 -2.93 -0.98 -17.95
C GLU A 56 -1.63 -1.39 -17.20
N ILE A 57 -0.47 -1.14 -17.81
CA ILE A 57 0.83 -1.47 -17.22
C ILE A 57 1.16 -0.55 -16.04
N LEU A 58 0.99 0.78 -16.19
CA LEU A 58 1.39 1.76 -15.18
C LEU A 58 0.45 1.82 -13.97
N MET A 59 -0.79 1.33 -14.11
CA MET A 59 -1.74 1.23 -13.01
C MET A 59 -1.59 -0.02 -12.17
N ASP A 60 -1.12 -1.13 -12.75
CA ASP A 60 -0.83 -2.35 -12.01
C ASP A 60 0.54 -2.22 -11.31
N PRO A 61 0.63 -2.32 -9.97
CA PRO A 61 1.88 -2.14 -9.24
C PRO A 61 2.98 -3.11 -9.65
N LYS A 62 2.62 -4.35 -10.00
CA LYS A 62 3.57 -5.40 -10.38
C LYS A 62 4.09 -5.15 -11.79
N LEU A 63 3.19 -4.91 -12.75
CA LEU A 63 3.59 -4.64 -14.13
C LEU A 63 4.39 -3.34 -14.25
N ARG A 64 4.01 -2.31 -13.49
CA ARG A 64 4.78 -1.07 -13.40
C ARG A 64 6.19 -1.32 -12.87
N PHE A 65 6.32 -2.11 -11.80
CA PHE A 65 7.63 -2.43 -11.24
C PHE A 65 8.51 -3.17 -12.26
N GLU A 66 7.96 -4.19 -12.92
CA GLU A 66 8.67 -4.95 -13.96
C GLU A 66 9.11 -4.02 -15.11
N TYR A 67 8.22 -3.14 -15.57
CA TYR A 67 8.53 -2.14 -16.59
C TYR A 67 9.63 -1.16 -16.15
N GLU A 68 9.53 -0.57 -14.96
CA GLU A 68 10.54 0.35 -14.42
C GLU A 68 11.90 -0.36 -14.24
N GLU A 69 11.91 -1.64 -13.88
CA GLU A 69 13.12 -2.44 -13.79
C GLU A 69 13.78 -2.63 -15.17
N THR A 70 12.98 -2.82 -16.23
CA THR A 70 13.51 -2.94 -17.60
C THR A 70 14.14 -1.63 -18.09
N ILE A 71 13.52 -0.48 -17.80
CA ILE A 71 14.10 0.83 -18.11
C ILE A 71 15.42 1.01 -17.36
N ARG A 72 15.43 0.73 -16.05
CA ARG A 72 16.64 0.88 -15.22
C ARG A 72 17.81 0.02 -15.72
N LYS A 73 17.54 -1.21 -16.18
CA LYS A 73 18.56 -2.09 -16.75
C LYS A 73 19.02 -1.63 -18.14
N ALA A 74 18.15 -0.98 -18.91
CA ALA A 74 18.48 -0.43 -20.23
C ALA A 74 19.27 0.89 -20.12
N GLU A 75 19.11 1.65 -19.03
CA GLU A 75 19.80 2.91 -18.75
C GLU A 75 21.19 2.75 -18.11
N GLU A 76 21.78 1.54 -18.06
CA GLU A 76 23.20 1.37 -17.68
C GLU A 76 24.14 1.49 -18.90
N PRO A 77 24.73 2.66 -19.21
CA PRO A 77 25.85 2.72 -20.13
C PRO A 77 27.12 2.28 -19.40
N VAL A 78 27.69 1.19 -19.90
CA VAL A 78 29.09 0.82 -19.69
C VAL A 78 30.00 1.99 -20.13
N THR A 79 30.84 2.45 -19.21
CA THR A 79 31.96 3.41 -19.33
C THR A 79 31.70 4.93 -19.42
N ARG A 80 32.14 5.65 -18.36
CA ARG A 80 32.98 6.85 -18.52
C ARG A 80 33.94 7.00 -17.33
N ILE A 81 35.21 6.73 -17.61
CA ILE A 81 36.37 7.19 -16.83
C ILE A 81 36.39 8.71 -16.91
N SER A 82 36.35 9.44 -15.78
CA SER A 82 36.75 10.86 -15.70
C SER A 82 37.06 11.30 -14.26
N LYS A 83 38.37 11.38 -13.98
CA LYS A 83 39.18 12.26 -13.10
C LYS A 83 38.79 12.49 -11.62
N PRO A 84 39.77 12.53 -10.69
CA PRO A 84 39.52 12.71 -9.27
C PRO A 84 39.28 14.20 -8.94
N VAL A 85 38.12 14.51 -8.38
CA VAL A 85 37.90 15.71 -7.57
C VAL A 85 38.41 15.41 -6.16
N PRO A 86 39.15 16.31 -5.48
CA PRO A 86 39.59 16.05 -4.12
C PRO A 86 38.38 16.11 -3.19
N THR A 87 37.88 14.93 -2.84
CA THR A 87 36.76 14.76 -1.92
C THR A 87 37.23 15.01 -0.49
N THR A 88 36.98 16.20 0.01
CA THR A 88 36.95 16.47 1.44
C THR A 88 35.85 15.62 2.08
N GLY A 89 36.25 14.54 2.75
CA GLY A 89 35.54 13.96 3.91
C GLY A 89 34.03 13.72 3.80
N VAL A 90 33.53 13.05 2.77
CA VAL A 90 32.21 12.39 2.88
C VAL A 90 32.43 11.00 3.47
N ARG A 91 32.08 10.86 4.74
CA ARG A 91 31.98 9.56 5.42
C ARG A 91 31.21 8.60 4.51
N ARG A 92 31.88 7.54 4.05
CA ARG A 92 31.25 6.42 3.33
C ARG A 92 29.98 6.02 4.09
N GLY A 93 28.84 6.28 3.48
CA GLY A 93 27.57 5.74 3.93
C GLY A 93 27.74 4.24 4.06
N ARG A 94 27.58 3.75 5.29
CA ARG A 94 27.48 2.34 5.64
C ARG A 94 26.50 1.73 4.63
N THR A 95 26.96 0.82 3.79
CA THR A 95 26.05 -0.11 3.13
C THR A 95 25.31 -0.79 4.27
N VAL A 96 24.03 -0.46 4.45
CA VAL A 96 23.21 -1.13 5.44
C VAL A 96 23.00 -2.52 4.87
N ALA A 97 23.89 -3.45 5.21
CA ALA A 97 23.64 -4.86 5.01
C ALA A 97 22.25 -5.13 5.60
N GLY A 98 21.37 -5.77 4.82
CA GLY A 98 20.04 -6.14 5.29
C GLY A 98 20.14 -6.98 6.57
N PRO A 99 19.05 -7.10 7.34
CA PRO A 99 19.04 -7.93 8.53
C PRO A 99 19.50 -9.34 8.20
N SER A 100 20.36 -9.89 9.05
CA SER A 100 20.80 -11.29 8.99
C SER A 100 19.62 -12.24 9.14
N GLU A 101 19.79 -13.48 8.71
CA GLU A 101 18.75 -14.51 8.81
C GLU A 101 18.34 -14.78 10.27
N GLU A 102 19.29 -14.66 11.20
CA GLU A 102 19.03 -14.77 12.64
C GLU A 102 18.19 -13.59 13.15
N GLU A 103 18.55 -12.36 12.79
CA GLU A 103 17.77 -11.16 13.13
C GLU A 103 16.34 -11.22 12.57
N LEU A 104 16.16 -11.79 11.38
CA LEU A 104 14.84 -12.02 10.79
C LEU A 104 14.03 -13.09 11.55
N ARG A 105 14.67 -14.19 11.95
CA ARG A 105 14.03 -15.22 12.80
C ARG A 105 13.64 -14.65 14.16
N ASP A 106 14.46 -13.79 14.73
CA ASP A 106 14.21 -13.13 16.01
C ASP A 106 13.07 -12.12 15.89
N ALA A 107 13.06 -11.32 14.82
CA ALA A 107 11.97 -10.43 14.49
C ALA A 107 10.64 -11.18 14.31
N GLU A 108 10.67 -12.36 13.69
CA GLU A 108 9.47 -13.19 13.53
C GLU A 108 8.92 -13.70 14.86
N ARG A 109 9.79 -14.20 15.75
CA ARG A 109 9.35 -14.61 17.10
C ARG A 109 8.78 -13.43 17.89
N ALA A 110 9.39 -12.25 17.75
CA ALA A 110 8.89 -11.05 18.39
C ALA A 110 7.55 -10.58 17.80
N PHE A 111 7.35 -10.75 16.49
CA PHE A 111 6.10 -10.48 15.79
C PHE A 111 4.98 -11.40 16.31
N GLN A 112 5.21 -12.72 16.34
CA GLN A 112 4.21 -13.67 16.86
C GLN A 112 3.81 -13.35 18.30
N ARG A 113 4.80 -13.01 19.14
CA ARG A 113 4.56 -12.59 20.51
C ARG A 113 3.73 -11.30 20.58
N ALA A 114 3.91 -10.36 19.65
CA ALA A 114 3.11 -9.15 19.60
C ALA A 114 1.64 -9.46 19.27
N GLU A 115 1.37 -10.42 18.38
CA GLU A 115 0.01 -10.89 18.09
C GLU A 115 -0.64 -11.54 19.33
N ASP A 116 0.10 -12.40 20.05
CA ASP A 116 -0.39 -13.00 21.30
C ASP A 116 -0.71 -11.94 22.37
N LEU A 117 0.13 -10.90 22.44
CA LEU A 117 -0.09 -9.76 23.34
C LEU A 117 -1.36 -9.00 22.97
N LEU A 118 -1.64 -8.79 21.68
CA LEU A 118 -2.86 -8.16 21.21
C LEU A 118 -4.10 -9.00 21.50
N ALA A 119 -4.03 -10.33 21.28
CA ALA A 119 -5.10 -11.25 21.64
C ALA A 119 -5.39 -11.23 23.15
N SER A 120 -4.36 -10.97 23.96
CA SER A 120 -4.46 -10.81 25.42
C SER A 120 -4.87 -9.39 25.86
N GLY A 121 -5.16 -8.47 24.94
CA GLY A 121 -5.54 -7.08 25.23
C GLY A 121 -4.38 -6.18 25.69
N ARG A 122 -3.13 -6.62 25.56
CA ARG A 122 -1.92 -5.90 26.01
C ARG A 122 -1.30 -5.07 24.88
N SER A 123 -2.09 -4.17 24.30
CA SER A 123 -1.74 -3.38 23.11
C SER A 123 -0.49 -2.50 23.27
N GLU A 124 -0.29 -1.88 24.43
CA GLU A 124 0.89 -1.05 24.70
C GLU A 124 2.20 -1.87 24.67
N SER A 125 2.16 -3.11 25.18
CA SER A 125 3.31 -4.02 25.13
C SER A 125 3.56 -4.53 23.71
N ALA A 126 2.50 -4.79 22.95
CA ALA A 126 2.59 -5.15 21.54
C ALA A 126 3.17 -4.01 20.70
N LEU A 127 2.77 -2.75 20.95
CA LEU A 127 3.30 -1.57 20.28
C LEU A 127 4.83 -1.46 20.46
N ARG A 128 5.32 -1.58 21.69
CA ARG A 128 6.77 -1.57 21.98
C ARG A 128 7.51 -2.68 21.25
N ALA A 129 6.96 -3.91 21.25
CA ALA A 129 7.55 -5.03 20.54
C ALA A 129 7.61 -4.77 19.02
N MET A 130 6.52 -4.28 18.45
CA MET A 130 6.43 -3.98 17.01
C MET A 130 7.36 -2.85 16.57
N GLN A 131 7.58 -1.84 17.41
CA GLN A 131 8.60 -0.81 17.15
C GLN A 131 10.01 -1.41 17.08
N ALA A 132 10.32 -2.45 17.87
CA ALA A 132 11.60 -3.16 17.75
C ALA A 132 11.67 -3.99 16.46
N VAL A 133 10.60 -4.71 16.12
CA VAL A 133 10.50 -5.52 14.89
C VAL A 133 10.74 -4.66 13.64
N VAL A 134 10.04 -3.53 13.52
CA VAL A 134 10.15 -2.66 12.33
C VAL A 134 11.49 -1.95 12.25
N ARG A 135 12.21 -1.74 13.37
CA ARG A 135 13.59 -1.21 13.34
C ARG A 135 14.58 -2.19 12.70
N VAL A 136 14.41 -3.49 12.96
CA VAL A 136 15.25 -4.55 12.39
C VAL A 136 14.86 -4.83 10.94
N ALA A 137 13.56 -4.95 10.69
CA ALA A 137 13.00 -5.43 9.45
C ALA A 137 12.00 -4.42 8.85
N PRO A 138 12.45 -3.22 8.43
CA PRO A 138 11.56 -2.11 8.07
C PRO A 138 10.83 -2.28 6.74
N ARG A 139 11.21 -3.26 5.91
CA ARG A 139 10.68 -3.43 4.54
C ARG A 139 9.54 -4.46 4.45
N PHE A 140 9.20 -5.12 5.55
CA PHE A 140 8.17 -6.15 5.55
C PHE A 140 6.78 -5.52 5.72
N PRO A 141 5.87 -5.67 4.73
CA PRO A 141 4.53 -5.09 4.76
C PRO A 141 3.72 -5.51 6.01
N ARG A 142 3.69 -6.81 6.31
CA ARG A 142 3.01 -7.37 7.49
C ARG A 142 3.40 -6.72 8.82
N TYR A 143 4.68 -6.46 9.04
CA TYR A 143 5.17 -5.86 10.29
C TYR A 143 4.75 -4.40 10.40
N ARG A 144 4.79 -3.66 9.30
CA ARG A 144 4.30 -2.27 9.27
C ARG A 144 2.80 -2.20 9.46
N SER A 145 2.04 -3.09 8.84
CA SER A 145 0.59 -3.15 9.01
C SER A 145 0.20 -3.36 10.49
N LEU A 146 0.84 -4.32 11.15
CA LEU A 146 0.59 -4.57 12.58
C LEU A 146 1.03 -3.40 13.46
N LEU A 147 2.19 -2.77 13.16
CA LEU A 147 2.63 -1.58 13.89
C LEU A 147 1.63 -0.42 13.75
N GLY A 148 1.12 -0.17 12.54
CA GLY A 148 0.09 0.84 12.30
C GLY A 148 -1.19 0.58 13.09
N TYR A 149 -1.61 -0.70 13.14
CA TYR A 149 -2.75 -1.12 13.96
C TYR A 149 -2.51 -0.89 15.46
N CYS A 150 -1.34 -1.26 15.99
CA CYS A 150 -0.97 -1.01 17.39
C CYS A 150 -0.95 0.49 17.74
N LEU A 151 -0.44 1.33 16.84
CA LEU A 151 -0.45 2.78 17.03
C LEU A 151 -1.87 3.34 17.13
N ALA A 152 -2.77 2.88 16.26
CA ALA A 152 -4.16 3.29 16.28
C ALA A 152 -4.92 2.80 17.52
N LEU A 153 -4.65 1.58 18.00
CA LEU A 153 -5.24 1.06 19.25
C LEU A 153 -4.88 1.93 20.46
N GLU A 154 -3.64 2.41 20.53
CA GLU A 154 -3.18 3.30 21.60
C GLU A 154 -3.57 4.78 21.38
N GLY A 155 -4.25 5.10 20.26
CA GLY A 155 -4.58 6.48 19.88
C GLY A 155 -3.35 7.35 19.60
N GLN A 156 -2.19 6.74 19.34
CA GLN A 156 -0.91 7.45 19.15
C GLN A 156 -0.64 7.70 17.68
N ASN A 157 -0.36 8.95 17.32
CA ASN A 157 0.12 9.36 16.00
C ASN A 157 -0.61 8.66 14.84
N LEU A 158 -1.93 8.91 14.72
CA LEU A 158 -2.77 8.32 13.67
C LEU A 158 -2.27 8.60 12.25
N HIS A 159 -1.49 9.67 12.08
CA HIS A 159 -0.81 9.97 10.82
C HIS A 159 0.24 8.90 10.48
N ALA A 160 1.15 8.60 11.41
CA ALA A 160 2.13 7.53 11.23
C ALA A 160 1.46 6.15 11.12
N ALA A 161 0.41 5.89 11.89
CA ALA A 161 -0.38 4.67 11.78
C ALA A 161 -0.90 4.45 10.35
N ARG A 162 -1.48 5.51 9.77
CA ARG A 162 -1.99 5.49 8.38
C ARG A 162 -0.88 5.26 7.38
N ASP A 163 0.27 5.90 7.52
CA ASP A 163 1.39 5.73 6.59
C ASP A 163 1.95 4.31 6.62
N HIS A 164 2.02 3.69 7.80
CA HIS A 164 2.43 2.29 7.96
C HIS A 164 1.45 1.31 7.30
N CYS A 165 0.14 1.47 7.55
CA CYS A 165 -0.87 0.61 6.92
C CYS A 165 -0.99 0.85 5.41
N ARG A 166 -0.88 2.10 4.94
CA ARG A 166 -0.87 2.42 3.51
C ARG A 166 0.28 1.73 2.80
N TYR A 167 1.49 1.81 3.36
CA TYR A 167 2.64 1.11 2.78
C TYR A 167 2.37 -0.39 2.64
N ALA A 168 1.75 -1.02 3.65
CA ALA A 168 1.47 -2.44 3.63
C ALA A 168 0.43 -2.81 2.55
N VAL A 169 -0.64 -2.02 2.43
CA VAL A 169 -1.68 -2.21 1.40
C VAL A 169 -1.14 -1.93 0.00
N GLU A 170 -0.26 -0.95 -0.17
CA GLU A 170 0.37 -0.64 -1.46
C GLU A 170 1.31 -1.77 -1.92
N ALA A 171 2.02 -2.39 -0.97
CA ALA A 171 2.94 -3.50 -1.25
C ALA A 171 2.20 -4.82 -1.48
N GLU A 172 1.16 -5.11 -0.68
CA GLU A 172 0.39 -6.36 -0.71
C GLU A 172 -1.12 -6.03 -0.73
N PRO A 173 -1.69 -5.68 -1.90
CA PRO A 173 -3.08 -5.17 -1.99
C PRO A 173 -4.17 -6.20 -1.71
N PHE A 174 -3.85 -7.48 -1.89
CA PHE A 174 -4.76 -8.62 -1.74
C PHE A 174 -4.65 -9.30 -0.38
N GLU A 175 -3.96 -8.68 0.59
CA GLU A 175 -3.91 -9.18 1.96
C GLU A 175 -5.07 -8.60 2.78
N ALA A 176 -5.98 -9.46 3.22
CA ALA A 176 -7.22 -9.05 3.88
C ALA A 176 -6.95 -8.32 5.20
N ASP A 177 -5.94 -8.77 5.94
CA ASP A 177 -5.51 -8.18 7.21
C ASP A 177 -5.00 -6.75 7.03
N HIS A 178 -4.29 -6.47 5.94
CA HIS A 178 -3.79 -5.12 5.64
C HIS A 178 -4.94 -4.14 5.40
N GLN A 179 -5.94 -4.57 4.63
CA GLN A 179 -7.14 -3.77 4.37
C GLN A 179 -7.94 -3.55 5.66
N ALA A 180 -8.15 -4.59 6.48
CA ALA A 180 -8.88 -4.47 7.74
C ALA A 180 -8.17 -3.53 8.73
N ARG A 181 -6.86 -3.71 8.93
CA ARG A 181 -6.06 -2.85 9.82
C ARG A 181 -6.04 -1.40 9.34
N MET A 182 -5.99 -1.15 8.02
CA MET A 182 -6.13 0.19 7.45
C MET A 182 -7.53 0.77 7.71
N GLY A 183 -8.58 -0.04 7.60
CA GLY A 183 -9.94 0.35 7.97
C GLY A 183 -10.05 0.81 9.42
N PHE A 184 -9.47 0.04 10.34
CA PHE A 184 -9.42 0.40 11.75
C PHE A 184 -8.69 1.73 12.00
N VAL A 185 -7.55 1.97 11.34
CA VAL A 185 -6.84 3.26 11.46
C VAL A 185 -7.72 4.42 10.99
N TYR A 186 -8.47 4.26 9.89
CA TYR A 186 -9.39 5.28 9.41
C TYR A 186 -10.57 5.50 10.36
N GLN A 187 -11.08 4.45 10.99
CA GLN A 187 -12.12 4.55 12.01
C GLN A 187 -11.64 5.34 13.22
N GLN A 188 -10.43 5.05 13.74
CA GLN A 188 -9.84 5.82 14.84
C GLN A 188 -9.56 7.28 14.46
N ALA A 189 -9.32 7.57 13.16
CA ALA A 189 -9.19 8.92 12.63
C ALA A 189 -10.53 9.64 12.37
N GLY A 190 -11.67 9.01 12.67
CA GLY A 190 -13.01 9.57 12.44
C GLY A 190 -13.46 9.57 10.97
N LEU A 191 -12.75 8.86 10.08
CA LEU A 191 -13.02 8.79 8.65
C LEU A 191 -13.89 7.56 8.32
N GLN A 192 -15.09 7.49 8.92
CA GLN A 192 -15.95 6.29 8.90
C GLN A 192 -16.21 5.74 7.49
N ARG A 193 -16.61 6.60 6.54
CA ARG A 193 -16.89 6.16 5.16
C ARG A 193 -15.68 5.52 4.46
N THR A 194 -14.47 5.93 4.82
CA THR A 194 -13.24 5.34 4.28
C THR A 194 -12.94 4.02 4.97
N ALA A 195 -13.17 3.95 6.30
CA ALA A 195 -13.04 2.72 7.08
C ALA A 195 -13.97 1.62 6.53
N ASP A 196 -15.25 1.93 6.31
CA ASP A 196 -16.25 0.98 5.80
C ASP A 196 -15.85 0.37 4.45
N LYS A 197 -15.23 1.18 3.57
CA LYS A 197 -14.70 0.69 2.29
C LYS A 197 -13.55 -0.29 2.50
N CYS A 198 -12.61 0.05 3.38
CA CYS A 198 -11.47 -0.82 3.69
C CYS A 198 -11.92 -2.15 4.32
N PHE A 199 -12.89 -2.13 5.22
CA PHE A 199 -13.45 -3.35 5.79
C PHE A 199 -14.21 -4.17 4.76
N SER A 200 -14.99 -3.52 3.89
CA SER A 200 -15.69 -4.19 2.80
C SER A 200 -14.73 -4.86 1.82
N GLU A 201 -13.60 -4.20 1.48
CA GLU A 201 -12.55 -4.80 0.66
C GLU A 201 -11.86 -5.97 1.36
N SER A 202 -11.58 -5.86 2.67
CA SER A 202 -11.06 -6.98 3.46
C SER A 202 -11.98 -8.19 3.42
N LEU A 203 -13.28 -7.99 3.68
CA LEU A 203 -14.29 -9.06 3.65
C LEU A 203 -14.54 -9.62 2.24
N ARG A 204 -14.28 -8.83 1.19
CA ARG A 204 -14.32 -9.31 -0.20
C ARG A 204 -13.16 -10.26 -0.50
N ILE A 205 -11.98 -10.00 0.05
CA ILE A 205 -10.80 -10.85 -0.09
C ILE A 205 -10.96 -12.11 0.79
N GLU A 206 -11.25 -11.91 2.07
CA GLU A 206 -11.42 -12.97 3.06
C GLU A 206 -12.74 -12.74 3.84
N PRO A 207 -13.83 -13.45 3.50
CA PRO A 207 -15.14 -13.25 4.11
C PRO A 207 -15.21 -13.47 5.63
N HIS A 208 -14.22 -14.16 6.19
CA HIS A 208 -14.13 -14.51 7.61
C HIS A 208 -13.00 -13.77 8.34
N ASN A 209 -12.48 -12.67 7.77
CA ASN A 209 -11.42 -11.90 8.39
C ASN A 209 -11.85 -11.37 9.78
N ALA A 210 -11.16 -11.82 10.82
CA ALA A 210 -11.53 -11.53 12.21
C ALA A 210 -11.42 -10.04 12.55
N ILE A 211 -10.45 -9.33 11.97
CA ILE A 211 -10.24 -7.89 12.23
C ILE A 211 -11.38 -7.09 11.61
N ALA A 212 -11.73 -7.36 10.35
CA ALA A 212 -12.84 -6.66 9.71
C ALA A 212 -14.17 -6.98 10.41
N LEU A 213 -14.45 -8.23 10.75
CA LEU A 213 -15.69 -8.62 11.44
C LEU A 213 -15.82 -8.05 12.86
N SER A 214 -14.71 -7.84 13.56
CA SER A 214 -14.73 -7.30 14.92
C SER A 214 -14.92 -5.78 14.99
N HIS A 215 -14.44 -5.05 13.98
CA HIS A 215 -14.47 -3.58 13.98
C HIS A 215 -15.49 -2.95 13.04
N HIS A 216 -15.94 -3.68 12.02
CA HIS A 216 -16.90 -3.18 11.05
C HIS A 216 -18.33 -3.35 11.56
N ASP A 217 -18.93 -2.25 12.02
CA ASP A 217 -20.35 -2.17 12.34
C ASP A 217 -21.18 -2.14 11.04
N LEU A 218 -21.37 -3.30 10.40
CA LEU A 218 -22.30 -3.41 9.29
C LEU A 218 -23.72 -3.10 9.77
N PRO A 219 -24.46 -2.19 9.13
CA PRO A 219 -25.91 -2.18 9.28
C PRO A 219 -26.40 -3.51 8.71
N THR A 220 -26.79 -4.44 9.59
CA THR A 220 -27.37 -5.72 9.19
C THR A 220 -28.64 -5.42 8.39
N SER A 221 -28.53 -5.38 7.08
CA SER A 221 -29.67 -5.31 6.15
C SER A 221 -30.31 -6.69 6.09
N SER A 222 -31.03 -7.07 7.16
CA SER A 222 -32.12 -8.03 7.13
C SER A 222 -32.81 -8.05 8.49
N GLY A 223 -34.13 -7.87 8.51
CA GLY A 223 -34.94 -8.28 9.65
C GLY A 223 -34.74 -9.79 9.88
N GLY A 224 -34.15 -10.14 11.02
CA GLY A 224 -33.79 -11.52 11.30
C GLY A 224 -33.11 -11.66 12.66
N VAL A 225 -33.89 -11.47 13.72
CA VAL A 225 -33.77 -12.08 15.05
C VAL A 225 -32.39 -12.64 15.43
N PHE A 226 -31.45 -11.80 15.86
CA PHE A 226 -30.47 -12.21 16.87
C PHE A 226 -30.24 -11.06 17.85
N GLY A 227 -30.91 -11.19 18.99
CA GLY A 227 -30.97 -10.20 20.04
C GLY A 227 -29.63 -10.01 20.75
N ALA A 228 -29.29 -8.73 20.91
CA ALA A 228 -28.84 -8.11 22.14
C ALA A 228 -28.17 -9.01 23.21
N VAL A 229 -26.84 -8.93 23.32
CA VAL A 229 -26.17 -9.06 24.62
C VAL A 229 -24.96 -8.12 24.70
N LYS A 230 -25.19 -6.87 25.11
CA LYS A 230 -24.22 -6.08 25.90
C LYS A 230 -24.86 -4.77 26.39
N ARG A 231 -25.51 -4.79 27.57
CA ARG A 231 -25.58 -3.60 28.45
C ARG A 231 -26.20 -3.83 29.84
N ILE A 232 -25.70 -4.74 30.67
CA ILE A 232 -25.97 -4.72 32.14
C ILE A 232 -24.76 -5.44 32.75
N PHE A 233 -23.86 -4.85 33.54
CA PHE A 233 -24.08 -4.28 34.86
C PHE A 233 -23.05 -3.18 35.20
N GLY A 234 -23.56 -2.04 35.64
CA GLY A 234 -22.87 -1.07 36.47
C GLY A 234 -23.89 -0.45 37.44
N GLY A 235 -23.60 -0.54 38.74
CA GLY A 235 -24.06 0.38 39.77
C GLY A 235 -25.46 0.17 40.38
N SER A 236 -25.50 -0.38 41.59
CA SER A 236 -26.09 0.26 42.78
C SER A 236 -25.54 -0.42 44.03
#